data_AF-A0A345QHI0-F1
#
_entry.id   AF-A0A345QHI0-F1
#
_cell.length_a   1.000
_cell.length_b   1.000
_cell.length_c   1.000
_cell.angle_alpha   90.00
_cell.angle_beta   90.00
_cell.angle_gamma   90.00
#
_symmetry.space_group_name_H-M   'P 1'
#
loop_
_entity.id
_entity.type
_entity.pdbx_description
1 polymer ?
#
loop_
_entity_poly.entity_id
_entity_poly.type
_entity_poly.pdbx_seq_one_letter_code
_entity_poly.pdbx_strand_id
1 'polypeptide(L)'
;MLISIEKRFMFLANTKTASTSIEDALLPYTDIYRGGTPARKHISARDAYPAYPFLFKQPDFAPRTFFRFGVMREPMDWIGSWFRYRKGNQVETPLPEEMDFAGFWEQNDWNIRRPNGNKRLQSDMFCHRDGQPIVDMVIPFHEVAKTFQEICGALGIPAPLPHMNASHIQMPSVIPERLLDEVREYYAVDYALWDQLDALNANGRNKLMTRIGPAVRKKMATAQAGKR
;
A
#
# COMPACT_ATOMS: atom_id res chain seq x y z
N MET A 1 -5.34 7.58 -4.28
CA MET A 1 -4.74 6.93 -5.48
C MET A 1 -4.20 7.99 -6.41
N LEU A 2 -3.02 7.76 -6.99
CA LEU A 2 -2.37 8.67 -7.95
C LEU A 2 -2.08 7.96 -9.26
N ILE A 3 -2.25 8.67 -10.39
CA ILE A 3 -1.82 8.21 -11.72
C ILE A 3 -1.00 9.32 -12.37
N SER A 4 0.21 8.98 -12.81
CA SER A 4 1.05 9.85 -13.64
C SER A 4 1.14 9.28 -15.04
N ILE A 5 0.65 10.05 -16.01
CA ILE A 5 0.70 9.78 -17.44
C ILE A 5 2.12 10.02 -17.95
N GLU A 6 2.75 11.12 -17.54
CA GLU A 6 4.13 11.45 -17.95
C GLU A 6 5.13 10.43 -17.42
N LYS A 7 5.11 10.16 -16.11
CA LYS A 7 6.05 9.23 -15.46
C LYS A 7 5.63 7.77 -15.55
N ARG A 8 4.43 7.49 -16.10
CA ARG A 8 3.88 6.14 -16.29
C ARG A 8 3.83 5.30 -15.01
N PHE A 9 3.32 5.87 -13.91
CA PHE A 9 3.08 5.15 -12.67
C PHE A 9 1.64 5.24 -12.19
N MET A 10 1.25 4.27 -11.36
CA MET A 10 0.02 4.26 -10.58
C MET A 10 0.33 3.89 -9.13
N PHE A 11 0.01 4.77 -8.19
CA PHE A 11 0.13 4.49 -6.76
C PHE A 11 -1.23 4.19 -6.14
N LEU A 12 -1.37 2.99 -5.60
CA LEU A 12 -2.56 2.53 -4.88
C LEU A 12 -2.37 2.76 -3.39
N ALA A 13 -2.99 3.83 -2.89
CA ALA A 13 -2.99 4.17 -1.49
C ALA A 13 -3.78 3.12 -0.69
N ASN A 14 -3.09 2.33 0.12
CA ASN A 14 -3.70 1.48 1.14
C ASN A 14 -3.78 2.22 2.48
N THR A 15 -4.67 1.78 3.36
CA THR A 15 -4.86 2.40 4.68
C THR A 15 -3.75 1.98 5.65
N LYS A 16 -3.38 2.86 6.58
CA LYS A 16 -2.41 2.58 7.66
C LYS A 16 -1.02 2.15 7.18
N THR A 17 -0.66 2.54 5.94
CA THR A 17 0.63 2.18 5.32
C THR A 17 1.43 3.40 4.83
N ALA A 18 1.36 4.51 5.57
CA ALA A 18 2.03 5.78 5.24
C ALA A 18 1.66 6.33 3.83
N SER A 19 0.45 6.00 3.36
CA SER A 19 -0.02 6.41 2.04
C SER A 19 -0.10 7.92 1.87
N THR A 20 -0.44 8.69 2.92
CA THR A 20 -0.45 10.16 2.87
C THR A 20 0.94 10.73 2.56
N SER A 21 2.00 10.30 3.26
CA SER A 21 3.36 10.78 3.00
C SER A 21 3.84 10.47 1.58
N ILE A 22 3.45 9.30 1.05
CA ILE A 22 3.74 8.93 -0.34
C ILE A 22 2.91 9.77 -1.32
N GLU A 23 1.64 10.01 -1.00
CA GLU A 23 0.78 10.86 -1.81
C GLU A 23 1.36 12.27 -1.93
N ASP A 24 1.74 12.90 -0.81
CA ASP A 24 2.32 14.24 -0.79
C ASP A 24 3.61 14.33 -1.63
N ALA A 25 4.46 13.30 -1.58
CA ALA A 25 5.71 13.24 -2.33
C ALA A 25 5.50 13.07 -3.85
N LEU A 26 4.46 12.33 -4.25
CA LEU A 26 4.18 12.01 -5.66
C LEU A 26 3.19 12.99 -6.31
N LEU A 27 2.43 13.75 -5.52
CA LEU A 27 1.38 14.65 -6.02
C LEU A 27 1.90 15.66 -7.06
N PRO A 28 3.10 16.26 -6.93
CA PRO A 28 3.64 17.18 -7.95
C PRO A 28 3.89 16.53 -9.33
N TYR A 29 3.93 15.20 -9.40
CA TYR A 29 4.20 14.42 -10.61
C TYR A 29 2.96 13.66 -11.11
N THR A 30 1.79 13.99 -10.57
CA THR A 30 0.54 13.25 -10.80
C THR A 30 -0.43 14.05 -11.65
N ASP A 31 -0.97 13.43 -12.70
CA ASP A 31 -1.99 14.03 -13.56
C ASP A 31 -3.41 13.76 -13.05
N ILE A 32 -3.64 12.59 -12.45
CA ILE A 32 -4.95 12.20 -11.91
C ILE A 32 -4.78 11.84 -10.44
N TYR A 33 -5.39 12.66 -9.59
CA TYR A 33 -5.49 12.42 -8.16
C TYR A 33 -6.90 12.03 -7.75
N ARG A 34 -7.04 10.85 -7.15
CA ARG A 34 -8.27 10.42 -6.46
C ARG A 34 -8.15 10.71 -4.97
N GLY A 35 -8.54 11.92 -4.59
CA GLY A 35 -8.58 12.40 -3.21
C GLY A 35 -9.97 12.34 -2.55
N GLY A 36 -10.10 13.02 -1.41
CA GLY A 36 -11.34 13.17 -0.65
C GLY A 36 -11.44 12.24 0.56
N THR A 37 -12.66 11.85 0.92
CA THR A 37 -12.90 11.03 2.12
C THR A 37 -12.16 9.69 2.08
N PRO A 38 -11.85 9.06 3.23
CA PRO A 38 -11.23 7.73 3.29
C PRO A 38 -11.91 6.69 2.40
N ALA A 39 -13.24 6.68 2.36
CA ALA A 39 -14.02 5.78 1.52
C ALA A 39 -13.83 6.03 0.01
N ARG A 40 -13.55 7.27 -0.40
CA ARG A 40 -13.35 7.64 -1.82
C ARG A 40 -11.92 7.45 -2.28
N LYS A 41 -10.92 7.78 -1.44
CA LYS A 41 -9.50 7.78 -1.82
C LYS A 41 -8.90 6.38 -2.02
N HIS A 42 -9.40 5.40 -1.28
CA HIS A 42 -8.92 4.02 -1.31
C HIS A 42 -9.73 3.20 -2.31
N ILE A 43 -9.18 3.03 -3.50
CA ILE A 43 -9.75 2.21 -4.58
C ILE A 43 -8.81 1.06 -4.87
N SER A 44 -9.35 -0.16 -5.02
CA SER A 44 -8.55 -1.32 -5.40
C SER A 44 -8.01 -1.17 -6.83
N ALA A 45 -6.91 -1.86 -7.15
CA ALA A 45 -6.43 -1.98 -8.53
C ALA A 45 -7.53 -2.44 -9.50
N ARG A 46 -8.35 -3.40 -9.05
CA ARG A 46 -9.42 -4.01 -9.85
C ARG A 46 -10.52 -3.01 -10.18
N ASP A 47 -10.91 -2.19 -9.22
CA ASP A 47 -11.98 -1.21 -9.37
C ASP A 47 -11.48 0.07 -10.05
N ALA A 48 -10.18 0.38 -9.95
CA ALA A 48 -9.57 1.52 -10.63
C ALA A 48 -9.67 1.40 -12.16
N TYR A 49 -9.44 0.21 -12.73
CA TYR A 49 -9.44 0.06 -14.19
C TYR A 49 -10.79 0.43 -14.86
N PRO A 50 -11.95 -0.09 -14.41
CA PRO A 50 -13.24 0.32 -14.97
C PRO A 50 -13.66 1.73 -14.53
N ALA A 51 -13.10 2.30 -13.47
CA ALA A 51 -13.43 3.65 -12.99
C ALA A 51 -12.80 4.79 -13.83
N TYR A 52 -11.73 4.50 -14.58
CA TYR A 52 -11.06 5.49 -15.45
C TYR A 52 -11.03 5.00 -16.92
N PRO A 53 -12.18 4.72 -17.54
CA PRO A 53 -12.23 4.14 -18.88
C PRO A 53 -11.70 5.08 -19.94
N PHE A 54 -11.81 6.40 -19.74
CA PHE A 54 -11.27 7.41 -20.66
C PHE A 54 -9.75 7.28 -20.83
N LEU A 55 -9.04 6.79 -19.80
CA LEU A 55 -7.60 6.54 -19.85
C LEU A 55 -7.34 5.08 -20.26
N PHE A 56 -7.84 4.12 -19.50
CA PHE A 56 -7.42 2.72 -19.62
C PHE A 56 -7.95 1.97 -20.84
N LYS A 57 -8.96 2.51 -21.56
CA LYS A 57 -9.42 1.94 -22.85
C LYS A 57 -8.56 2.39 -24.04
N GLN A 58 -7.68 3.37 -23.87
CA GLN A 58 -6.76 3.76 -24.94
C GLN A 58 -5.59 2.74 -25.02
N PRO A 59 -5.21 2.26 -26.22
CA PRO A 59 -4.19 1.22 -26.37
C PRO A 59 -2.86 1.52 -25.66
N ASP A 60 -2.38 2.76 -25.74
CA ASP A 60 -1.10 3.20 -25.17
C ASP A 60 -1.16 3.42 -23.66
N PHE A 61 -2.36 3.45 -23.08
CA PHE A 61 -2.60 3.72 -21.67
C PHE A 61 -3.27 2.56 -20.95
N ALA A 62 -3.24 1.34 -21.51
CA ALA A 62 -3.69 0.15 -20.78
C ALA A 62 -2.95 0.03 -19.43
N PRO A 63 -3.59 -0.45 -18.33
CA PRO A 63 -2.98 -0.44 -16.99
C PRO A 63 -1.58 -1.05 -16.90
N ARG A 64 -1.30 -2.10 -17.70
CA ARG A 64 0.01 -2.76 -17.77
C ARG A 64 1.15 -1.85 -18.23
N THR A 65 0.85 -0.78 -18.97
CA THR A 65 1.84 0.22 -19.42
C THR A 65 2.28 1.14 -18.29
N PHE A 66 1.56 1.17 -17.17
CA PHE A 66 1.96 1.86 -15.95
C PHE A 66 2.75 0.94 -15.01
N PHE A 67 3.59 1.55 -14.18
CA PHE A 67 4.24 0.90 -13.06
C PHE A 67 3.33 1.05 -11.84
N ARG A 68 2.68 -0.05 -11.45
CA ARG A 68 1.61 -0.07 -10.44
C ARG A 68 2.18 -0.56 -9.13
N PHE A 69 2.05 0.23 -8.08
CA PHE A 69 2.60 -0.15 -6.79
C PHE A 69 1.75 0.38 -5.63
N GLY A 70 1.97 -0.20 -4.46
CA GLY A 70 1.38 0.26 -3.21
C GLY A 70 2.20 -0.23 -2.02
N VAL A 71 1.65 -0.05 -0.82
CA VAL A 71 2.31 -0.48 0.43
C VAL A 71 1.38 -1.40 1.21
N MET A 72 1.94 -2.49 1.72
CA MET A 72 1.27 -3.41 2.63
C MET A 72 2.03 -3.41 3.96
N ARG A 73 1.29 -3.43 5.06
CA ARG A 73 1.86 -3.66 6.40
C ARG A 73 1.63 -5.11 6.78
N GLU A 74 2.48 -5.65 7.64
CA GLU A 74 2.31 -6.99 8.19
C GLU A 74 0.87 -7.12 8.74
N PRO A 75 0.11 -8.18 8.41
CA PRO A 75 -1.34 -8.20 8.62
C PRO A 75 -1.80 -7.94 10.07
N MET A 76 -1.09 -8.47 11.06
CA MET A 76 -1.40 -8.22 12.48
C MET A 76 -1.04 -6.80 12.89
N ASP A 77 0.13 -6.28 12.50
CA ASP A 77 0.49 -4.89 12.76
C ASP A 77 -0.44 -3.91 12.04
N TRP A 78 -1.03 -4.31 10.92
CA TRP A 78 -2.03 -3.50 10.20
C TRP A 78 -3.32 -3.34 10.99
N ILE A 79 -3.92 -4.43 11.49
CA ILE A 79 -5.12 -4.35 12.32
C ILE A 79 -4.81 -3.69 13.68
N GLY A 80 -3.62 -3.94 14.24
CA GLY A 80 -3.15 -3.24 15.44
C GLY A 80 -2.99 -1.73 15.22
N SER A 81 -2.58 -1.30 14.02
CA SER A 81 -2.50 0.12 13.64
C SER A 81 -3.88 0.78 13.61
N TRP A 82 -4.90 0.06 13.15
CA TRP A 82 -6.29 0.53 13.17
C TRP A 82 -6.81 0.70 14.59
N PHE A 83 -6.57 -0.29 15.47
CA PHE A 83 -6.94 -0.20 16.88
C PHE A 83 -6.31 1.04 17.54
N ARG A 84 -4.98 1.20 17.45
CA ARG A 84 -4.27 2.36 18.01
C ARG A 84 -4.76 3.68 17.43
N TYR A 85 -5.04 3.68 16.13
CA TYR A 85 -5.53 4.88 15.45
C TYR A 85 -6.90 5.34 15.97
N ARG A 86 -7.85 4.41 16.18
CA ARG A 86 -9.18 4.75 16.66
C ARG A 86 -9.24 4.98 18.17
N LYS A 87 -8.29 4.43 18.93
CA LYS A 87 -8.15 4.68 20.37
C LYS A 87 -7.52 6.04 20.69
N GLY A 88 -6.52 6.47 19.90
CA GLY A 88 -5.67 7.61 20.25
C GLY A 88 -5.87 8.90 19.47
N ASN A 89 -6.80 8.95 18.50
CA ASN A 89 -6.99 10.13 17.66
C ASN A 89 -8.45 10.57 17.64
N GLN A 90 -8.66 11.87 17.41
CA GLN A 90 -9.99 12.42 17.11
C GLN A 90 -10.40 11.98 15.70
N VAL A 91 -11.16 10.89 15.63
CA VAL A 91 -11.64 10.29 14.38
C VAL A 91 -13.17 10.23 14.40
N GLU A 92 -13.77 10.03 13.23
CA GLU A 92 -15.24 9.95 13.06
C GLU A 92 -15.87 8.83 13.90
N THR A 93 -15.15 7.72 14.09
CA THR A 93 -15.63 6.56 14.87
C THR A 93 -14.56 6.12 15.88
N PRO A 94 -14.38 6.87 16.98
CA PRO A 94 -13.39 6.54 18.00
C PRO A 94 -13.79 5.25 18.74
N LEU A 95 -12.80 4.55 19.29
CA LEU A 95 -13.07 3.44 20.21
C LEU A 95 -13.24 3.99 21.63
N PRO A 96 -14.08 3.35 22.47
CA PRO A 96 -14.12 3.67 23.90
C PRO A 96 -12.74 3.57 24.54
N GLU A 97 -12.42 4.47 25.47
CA GLU A 97 -11.09 4.57 26.09
C GLU A 97 -10.64 3.26 26.76
N GLU A 98 -11.55 2.63 27.51
CA GLU A 98 -11.31 1.37 28.24
C GLU A 98 -11.29 0.14 27.35
N MET A 99 -11.62 0.28 26.07
CA MET A 99 -11.65 -0.87 25.17
C MET A 99 -10.24 -1.39 24.90
N ASP A 100 -10.05 -2.68 25.12
CA ASP A 100 -8.87 -3.41 24.71
C ASP A 100 -9.01 -3.94 23.27
N PHE A 101 -7.95 -4.58 22.77
CA PHE A 101 -7.99 -5.11 21.41
C PHE A 101 -9.00 -6.25 21.26
N ALA A 102 -9.26 -7.05 22.30
CA ALA A 102 -10.23 -8.12 22.23
C ALA A 102 -11.66 -7.59 22.01
N GLY A 103 -12.07 -6.57 22.77
CA GLY A 103 -13.37 -5.92 22.55
C GLY A 103 -13.48 -5.20 21.20
N PHE A 104 -12.36 -4.68 20.68
CA PHE A 104 -12.31 -4.16 19.31
C PHE A 104 -12.47 -5.27 18.25
N TRP A 105 -11.82 -6.41 18.44
CA TRP A 105 -11.88 -7.55 17.54
C TRP A 105 -13.28 -8.18 17.52
N GLU A 106 -13.89 -8.36 18.69
CA GLU A 106 -15.23 -8.92 18.88
C GLU A 106 -16.33 -8.07 18.23
N GLN A 107 -16.16 -6.74 18.16
CA GLN A 107 -17.10 -5.87 17.42
C GLN A 107 -17.21 -6.23 15.95
N ASN A 108 -16.14 -6.78 15.36
CA ASN A 108 -16.15 -7.31 14.00
C ASN A 108 -16.74 -6.31 12.98
N ASP A 109 -16.39 -5.02 13.16
CA ASP A 109 -17.02 -3.90 12.48
C ASP A 109 -16.46 -3.65 11.07
N TRP A 110 -16.71 -2.47 10.50
CA TRP A 110 -16.29 -2.10 9.14
C TRP A 110 -14.76 -2.14 8.90
N ASN A 111 -13.93 -2.10 9.95
CA ASN A 111 -12.48 -2.29 9.83
C ASN A 111 -12.12 -3.75 9.55
N ILE A 112 -12.91 -4.69 10.07
CA ILE A 112 -12.67 -6.13 10.03
C ILE A 112 -13.49 -6.74 8.89
N ARG A 113 -14.75 -6.33 8.71
CA ARG A 113 -15.68 -6.84 7.69
C ARG A 113 -16.25 -5.77 6.79
N ARG A 114 -16.74 -6.21 5.64
CA ARG A 114 -17.50 -5.42 4.67
C ARG A 114 -19.00 -5.55 4.97
N PRO A 115 -19.86 -4.64 4.46
CA PRO A 115 -21.31 -4.73 4.64
C PRO A 115 -21.93 -6.05 4.16
N ASN A 116 -21.30 -6.71 3.19
CA ASN A 116 -21.72 -8.02 2.69
C ASN A 116 -21.17 -9.21 3.52
N GLY A 117 -20.58 -8.95 4.70
CA GLY A 117 -20.03 -9.97 5.60
C GLY A 117 -18.63 -10.48 5.23
N ASN A 118 -18.10 -10.14 4.04
CA ASN A 118 -16.77 -10.56 3.63
C ASN A 118 -15.69 -9.91 4.52
N LYS A 119 -14.55 -10.59 4.65
CA LYS A 119 -13.36 -10.05 5.31
C LYS A 119 -12.89 -8.77 4.63
N ARG A 120 -12.37 -7.84 5.42
CA ARG A 120 -11.68 -6.63 4.94
C ARG A 120 -10.18 -6.91 4.94
N LEU A 121 -9.62 -7.06 3.75
CA LEU A 121 -8.24 -7.51 3.57
C LEU A 121 -7.42 -6.44 2.84
N GLN A 122 -6.11 -6.42 3.06
CA GLN A 122 -5.18 -5.56 2.31
C GLN A 122 -4.98 -6.07 0.87
N SER A 123 -4.99 -7.38 0.67
CA SER A 123 -4.90 -8.05 -0.64
C SER A 123 -5.99 -7.63 -1.61
N ASP A 124 -7.16 -7.20 -1.11
CA ASP A 124 -8.22 -6.62 -1.94
C ASP A 124 -7.74 -5.42 -2.76
N MET A 125 -6.74 -4.68 -2.27
CA MET A 125 -6.17 -3.52 -2.97
C MET A 125 -5.32 -3.92 -4.17
N PHE A 126 -4.70 -5.10 -4.13
CA PHE A 126 -3.57 -5.47 -4.98
C PHE A 126 -3.81 -6.69 -5.86
N CYS A 127 -4.84 -7.49 -5.60
CA CYS A 127 -5.06 -8.78 -6.26
C CYS A 127 -6.38 -8.89 -7.05
N HIS A 128 -6.42 -9.85 -7.97
CA HIS A 128 -7.65 -10.42 -8.51
C HIS A 128 -8.41 -11.24 -7.44
N ARG A 129 -9.64 -11.69 -7.77
CA ARG A 129 -10.49 -12.44 -6.81
C ARG A 129 -9.92 -13.82 -6.49
N ASP A 130 -9.09 -14.34 -7.38
CA ASP A 130 -8.34 -15.59 -7.26
C ASP A 130 -7.04 -15.44 -6.46
N GLY A 131 -6.76 -14.24 -5.92
CA GLY A 131 -5.56 -13.96 -5.13
C GLY A 131 -4.33 -13.55 -5.95
N GLN A 132 -4.38 -13.61 -7.29
CA GLN A 132 -3.23 -13.26 -8.13
C GLN A 132 -2.95 -11.74 -8.08
N PRO A 133 -1.70 -11.31 -7.79
CA PRO A 133 -1.35 -9.89 -7.81
C PRO A 133 -1.55 -9.24 -9.19
N ILE A 134 -2.11 -8.04 -9.20
CA ILE A 134 -2.35 -7.24 -10.42
C ILE A 134 -1.59 -5.93 -10.43
N VAL A 135 -0.60 -5.82 -9.56
CA VAL A 135 0.34 -4.72 -9.43
C VAL A 135 1.75 -5.24 -9.69
N ASP A 136 2.69 -4.31 -9.91
CA ASP A 136 4.08 -4.67 -10.19
C ASP A 136 4.92 -4.78 -8.90
N MET A 137 4.60 -3.99 -7.86
CA MET A 137 5.23 -4.07 -6.55
C MET A 137 4.25 -3.79 -5.42
N VAL A 138 4.44 -4.47 -4.28
CA VAL A 138 3.79 -4.14 -3.01
C VAL A 138 4.89 -4.02 -1.95
N ILE A 139 5.13 -2.80 -1.50
CA ILE A 139 6.24 -2.48 -0.62
C ILE A 139 5.87 -2.93 0.82
N PRO A 140 6.69 -3.76 1.49
CA PRO A 140 6.53 -4.01 2.91
C PRO A 140 6.69 -2.71 3.70
N PHE A 141 5.81 -2.45 4.65
CA PHE A 141 5.77 -1.18 5.37
C PHE A 141 7.12 -0.78 6.00
N HIS A 142 7.86 -1.75 6.53
CA HIS A 142 9.17 -1.53 7.15
C HIS A 142 10.28 -1.15 6.13
N GLU A 143 10.06 -1.37 4.83
CA GLU A 143 11.00 -1.02 3.77
C GLU A 143 10.61 0.24 2.98
N VAL A 144 9.51 0.91 3.33
CA VAL A 144 8.95 2.02 2.56
C VAL A 144 9.98 3.08 2.20
N ALA A 145 10.79 3.52 3.18
CA ALA A 145 11.85 4.52 2.97
C ALA A 145 12.80 4.15 1.81
N LYS A 146 13.35 2.94 1.88
CA LYS A 146 14.33 2.42 0.91
C LYS A 146 13.68 2.17 -0.45
N THR A 147 12.61 1.38 -0.48
CA THR A 147 12.02 0.91 -1.73
C THR A 147 11.31 2.03 -2.49
N PHE A 148 10.72 3.01 -1.80
CA PHE A 148 10.17 4.18 -2.47
C PHE A 148 11.26 5.05 -3.10
N GLN A 149 12.40 5.24 -2.43
CA GLN A 149 13.54 5.96 -3.01
C GLN A 149 14.04 5.27 -4.29
N GLU A 150 14.10 3.93 -4.30
CA GLU A 150 14.44 3.15 -5.50
C GLU A 150 13.44 3.41 -6.64
N ILE A 151 12.13 3.38 -6.34
CA ILE A 151 11.06 3.65 -7.32
C ILE A 151 11.16 5.08 -7.87
N CYS A 152 11.25 6.10 -7.01
CA CYS A 152 11.37 7.48 -7.42
C CYS A 152 12.62 7.72 -8.27
N GLY A 153 13.76 7.15 -7.89
CA GLY A 153 15.01 7.25 -8.65
C GLY A 153 14.86 6.68 -10.07
N ALA A 154 14.20 5.53 -10.21
CA ALA A 154 13.97 4.92 -11.52
C ALA A 154 12.96 5.68 -12.38
N LEU A 155 11.97 6.31 -11.76
CA LEU A 155 10.96 7.15 -12.43
C LEU A 155 11.49 8.56 -12.73
N GLY A 156 12.71 8.91 -12.31
CA GLY A 156 13.27 10.26 -12.47
C GLY A 156 12.54 11.31 -11.64
N ILE A 157 12.00 10.91 -10.48
CA ILE A 157 11.26 11.75 -9.54
C ILE A 157 12.22 12.16 -8.41
N PRO A 158 12.59 13.44 -8.27
CA PRO A 158 13.46 13.92 -7.19
C PRO A 158 12.67 14.17 -5.90
N ALA A 159 11.94 13.16 -5.41
CA ALA A 159 11.16 13.26 -4.18
C ALA A 159 11.83 12.46 -3.04
N PRO A 160 12.37 13.11 -1.99
CA PRO A 160 12.69 12.42 -0.76
C PRO A 160 11.40 12.03 -0.03
N LEU A 161 11.37 10.87 0.64
CA LEU A 161 10.24 10.52 1.51
C LEU A 161 10.20 11.49 2.69
N PRO A 162 9.11 12.27 2.86
CA PRO A 162 9.13 13.43 3.77
C PRO A 162 8.80 13.08 5.23
N HIS A 163 9.24 11.93 5.74
CA HIS A 163 8.84 11.27 7.00
C HIS A 163 7.60 10.36 6.89
N MET A 164 7.70 9.21 7.57
CA MET A 164 6.57 8.32 7.84
C MET A 164 5.93 8.75 9.17
N ASN A 165 4.61 8.90 9.19
CA ASN A 165 3.88 9.18 10.42
C ASN A 165 4.06 8.02 11.42
N ALA A 166 4.68 8.31 12.56
CA ALA A 166 4.65 7.42 13.71
C ALA A 166 3.27 7.52 14.38
N SER A 167 2.71 6.40 14.83
CA SER A 167 1.48 6.43 15.63
C SER A 167 1.75 7.16 16.96
N HIS A 168 0.83 8.04 17.37
CA HIS A 168 0.88 8.71 18.68
C HIS A 168 0.91 7.71 19.84
N ILE A 169 0.22 6.57 19.69
CA ILE A 169 0.28 5.45 20.62
C ILE A 169 1.36 4.47 20.14
N GLN A 170 2.43 4.33 20.94
CA GLN A 170 3.44 3.28 20.76
C GLN A 170 3.13 2.10 21.67
N MET A 171 2.26 1.21 21.20
CA MET A 171 2.02 -0.09 21.83
C MET A 171 2.48 -1.19 20.86
N PRO A 172 3.67 -1.80 21.10
CA PRO A 172 4.27 -2.75 20.17
C PRO A 172 3.43 -4.02 19.98
N SER A 173 2.75 -4.48 21.03
CA SER A 173 1.84 -5.62 20.97
C SER A 173 0.49 -5.24 21.57
N VAL A 174 -0.48 -4.96 20.71
CA VAL A 174 -1.86 -4.69 21.13
C VAL A 174 -2.72 -5.96 21.11
N ILE A 175 -2.29 -7.01 20.41
CA ILE A 175 -3.06 -8.23 20.23
C ILE A 175 -2.73 -9.19 21.38
N PRO A 176 -3.71 -9.59 22.21
CA PRO A 176 -3.52 -10.57 23.27
C PRO A 176 -3.05 -11.91 22.72
N GLU A 177 -2.18 -12.61 23.46
CA GLU A 177 -1.64 -13.92 23.06
C GLU A 177 -2.74 -14.92 22.68
N ARG A 178 -3.84 -14.95 23.46
CA ARG A 178 -5.01 -15.80 23.21
C ARG A 178 -5.71 -15.59 21.86
N LEU A 179 -5.48 -14.47 21.18
CA LEU A 179 -6.09 -14.13 19.88
C LEU A 179 -5.13 -14.26 18.70
N LEU A 180 -3.85 -14.58 18.93
CA LEU A 180 -2.85 -14.59 17.85
C LEU A 180 -3.23 -15.58 16.74
N ASP A 181 -3.53 -16.83 17.08
CA ASP A 181 -3.87 -17.84 16.08
C ASP A 181 -5.16 -17.49 15.32
N GLU A 182 -6.18 -16.99 16.01
CA GLU A 182 -7.45 -16.59 15.41
C GLU A 182 -7.25 -15.43 14.42
N VAL A 183 -6.53 -14.38 14.83
CA VAL A 183 -6.26 -13.22 13.96
C VAL A 183 -5.38 -13.64 12.79
N ARG A 184 -4.40 -14.53 13.01
CA ARG A 184 -3.53 -15.04 11.94
C ARG A 184 -4.34 -15.79 10.89
N GLU A 185 -5.21 -16.69 11.31
CA GLU A 185 -6.10 -17.46 10.44
C GLU A 185 -7.10 -16.55 9.72
N TYR A 186 -7.60 -15.53 10.41
CA TYR A 186 -8.46 -14.53 9.80
C TYR A 186 -7.79 -13.87 8.59
N TYR A 187 -6.53 -13.47 8.74
CA TYR A 187 -5.74 -12.80 7.71
C TYR A 187 -4.91 -13.75 6.82
N ALA A 188 -5.19 -15.05 6.79
CA ALA A 188 -4.44 -16.03 5.99
C ALA A 188 -4.27 -15.64 4.50
N VAL A 189 -5.29 -15.02 3.89
CA VAL A 189 -5.22 -14.53 2.50
C VAL A 189 -4.25 -13.34 2.35
N ASP A 190 -4.18 -12.46 3.34
CA ASP A 190 -3.20 -11.38 3.36
C ASP A 190 -1.79 -11.93 3.59
N TYR A 191 -1.62 -12.94 4.45
CA TYR A 191 -0.34 -13.63 4.60
C TYR A 191 0.10 -14.32 3.32
N ALA A 192 -0.80 -14.95 2.56
CA ALA A 192 -0.47 -15.53 1.27
C ALA A 192 0.10 -14.49 0.28
N LEU A 193 -0.40 -13.24 0.31
CA LEU A 193 0.20 -12.14 -0.44
C LEU A 193 1.52 -11.66 0.18
N TRP A 194 1.58 -11.55 1.50
CA TRP A 194 2.76 -11.12 2.25
C TRP A 194 3.99 -12.00 1.95
N ASP A 195 3.80 -13.31 1.97
CA ASP A 195 4.87 -14.30 1.82
C ASP A 195 5.45 -14.35 0.39
N GLN A 196 4.71 -13.84 -0.60
CA GLN A 196 5.19 -13.73 -1.99
C GLN A 196 5.74 -12.34 -2.34
N LEU A 197 5.79 -11.38 -1.40
CA LEU A 197 6.20 -10.00 -1.70
C LEU A 197 7.62 -9.92 -2.25
N ASP A 198 8.55 -10.74 -1.78
CA ASP A 198 9.93 -10.73 -2.27
C ASP A 198 10.01 -11.10 -3.76
N ALA A 199 9.31 -12.17 -4.16
CA ALA A 199 9.25 -12.61 -5.56
C ALA A 199 8.51 -11.60 -6.44
N LEU A 200 7.37 -11.09 -5.98
CA LEU A 200 6.60 -10.05 -6.66
C LEU A 200 7.47 -8.80 -6.89
N ASN A 201 8.13 -8.32 -5.83
CA ASN A 201 8.95 -7.12 -5.86
C ASN A 201 10.23 -7.28 -6.68
N ALA A 202 10.82 -8.48 -6.73
CA ALA A 202 11.94 -8.77 -7.63
C ALA A 202 11.51 -8.61 -9.11
N ASN A 203 10.35 -9.15 -9.49
CA ASN A 203 9.80 -8.99 -10.83
C ASN A 203 9.48 -7.52 -11.15
N GLY A 204 8.88 -6.81 -10.19
CA GLY A 204 8.62 -5.38 -10.29
C GLY A 204 9.87 -4.55 -10.51
N ARG A 205 10.94 -4.82 -9.75
CA ARG A 205 12.26 -4.15 -9.93
C ARG A 205 12.83 -4.40 -11.33
N ASN A 206 12.74 -5.63 -11.85
CA ASN A 206 13.16 -5.91 -13.22
C ASN A 206 12.38 -5.08 -14.25
N LYS A 207 11.04 -5.01 -14.11
CA LYS A 207 10.18 -4.16 -14.95
C LYS A 207 10.51 -2.68 -14.83
N LEU A 208 10.85 -2.22 -13.63
CA LEU A 208 11.21 -0.84 -13.38
C LEU A 208 12.54 -0.50 -14.07
N MET A 209 13.56 -1.36 -13.98
CA MET A 209 14.86 -1.18 -14.62
C MET A 209 14.77 -1.16 -16.15
N THR A 210 13.85 -1.92 -16.76
CA THR A 210 13.68 -1.88 -18.23
C THR A 210 13.19 -0.52 -18.72
N ARG A 211 12.51 0.25 -17.87
CA ARG A 211 11.98 1.60 -18.19
C ARG A 211 13.00 2.72 -18.03
N ILE A 212 14.11 2.44 -17.35
CA ILE A 212 15.17 3.41 -17.14
C ILE A 212 15.99 3.53 -18.43
N GLY A 213 16.18 4.76 -18.93
CA GLY A 213 17.08 5.04 -20.05
C GLY A 213 18.54 4.67 -19.75
N PRO A 214 19.39 4.40 -20.76
CA PRO A 214 20.74 3.85 -20.56
C PRO A 214 21.62 4.66 -19.60
N ALA A 215 21.49 5.99 -19.62
CA ALA A 215 22.26 6.91 -18.78
C ALA A 215 21.93 6.79 -17.27
N VAL A 216 20.66 6.57 -16.93
CA VAL A 216 20.23 6.44 -15.53
C VAL A 216 20.54 5.03 -15.01
N ARG A 217 20.47 3.98 -15.85
CA ARG A 217 20.93 2.62 -15.49
C ARG A 217 22.40 2.61 -15.07
N LYS A 218 23.27 3.34 -15.80
CA LYS A 218 24.71 3.40 -15.51
C LYS A 218 24.99 4.07 -14.16
N LYS A 219 24.27 5.14 -13.79
CA LYS A 219 24.36 5.81 -12.48
C LYS A 219 23.87 4.94 -11.32
N MET A 220 22.77 4.19 -11.51
CA MET A 220 22.26 3.29 -10.45
C MET A 220 23.18 2.10 -10.19
N ALA A 221 23.78 1.51 -11.24
CA ALA A 221 24.74 0.42 -11.09
C ALA A 221 26.01 0.85 -10.33
N THR A 222 26.48 2.08 -10.54
CA THR A 222 27.65 2.62 -9.82
C THR A 222 27.33 2.91 -8.34
N ALA A 223 26.12 3.36 -8.02
CA ALA A 223 25.70 3.61 -6.64
C ALA A 223 25.53 2.31 -5.80
N GLN A 224 25.20 1.19 -6.44
CA GLN A 224 25.15 -0.13 -5.78
C GLN A 224 26.54 -0.77 -5.62
N ALA A 225 27.47 -0.52 -6.56
CA ALA A 225 28.83 -1.04 -6.49
C ALA A 225 29.71 -0.34 -5.43
N GLY A 226 29.47 0.94 -5.15
CA GLY A 226 30.22 1.72 -4.15
C GLY A 226 29.81 1.51 -2.69
N LYS A 227 28.92 0.56 -2.40
CA LYS A 227 28.47 0.20 -1.05
C LYS A 227 28.93 -1.20 -0.59
N ARG A 228 29.90 -1.81 -1.28
CA ARG A 228 30.58 -3.04 -0.85
C ARG A 228 31.94 -2.73 -0.26
#